data_AF-A0A7S0EFY5-F1
#
_entry.id   AF-A0A7S0EFY5-F1
#
_cell.length_a   1.000
_cell.length_b   1.000
_cell.length_c   1.000
_cell.angle_alpha   90.00
_cell.angle_beta   90.00
_cell.angle_gamma   90.00
#
_symmetry.space_group_name_H-M   'P 1'
#
loop_
_entity.id
_entity.type
_entity.pdbx_description
1 polymer ?
#
loop_
_entity_poly.entity_id
_entity_poly.type
_entity_poly.pdbx_seq_one_letter_code
_entity_poly.pdbx_strand_id
1 'polypeptide(L)'
;ENVAFFPAHAPTEFERDMHYFMSTDLSTDIEAEAETDAYEFNCKFHKNADQVKVCAQAFYVIQAHHDYCPHDTLTRYEEELFHEWEAKCYGCNIVRKYDANLKKCPVIDCTDTTVAQLGYGHLNETCTPADTEYAFEWAASFDTSENSYTWVSQANEDDNTATSGKKYADDTMIVAVFAMPNGLKSELFGKKDAADTLMSGACPEIIAACPPDTACAGAPTITPTTAGVCRTLKFPDSSATLVDFHAAINTVGVAHVAFFTQHVPTEFERDGHYFYSADHAEWHEPASSLDNDAAHEHRRRLSAVGDHGRRLSAVGRKVGRNDRRSSRRLANAGSCCTTATQQGAWRQVVAYHDECDHDIVPEYIEVGFHDYEASCEDHFCNLVEAGIDQTVCPSPSPPSPPSTCAAELAQCEVDKTLNAVQVLQKLASGTIKLVFA
;
A
#
# COMPACT_ATOMS: atom_id res chain seq x y z
N GLU A 1 -15.72 -26.96 -20.96
CA GLU A 1 -14.96 -27.30 -19.73
C GLU A 1 -14.01 -26.15 -19.53
N ASN A 2 -14.03 -25.51 -18.37
CA ASN A 2 -13.22 -24.32 -18.11
C ASN A 2 -11.88 -24.77 -17.52
N VAL A 3 -10.79 -24.19 -17.99
CA VAL A 3 -9.42 -24.49 -17.56
C VAL A 3 -8.83 -23.21 -16.96
N ALA A 4 -8.21 -23.31 -15.78
CA ALA A 4 -7.57 -22.19 -15.11
C ALA A 4 -6.04 -22.40 -15.11
N PHE A 5 -5.30 -21.31 -15.29
CA PHE A 5 -3.84 -21.28 -15.27
C PHE A 5 -3.38 -20.28 -14.20
N PHE A 6 -2.41 -20.67 -13.38
CA PHE A 6 -1.83 -19.83 -12.33
C PHE A 6 -0.30 -19.78 -12.50
N PRO A 7 0.20 -18.90 -13.39
CA PRO A 7 1.64 -18.78 -13.63
C PRO A 7 2.30 -17.86 -12.60
N ALA A 8 3.59 -18.13 -12.32
CA ALA A 8 4.39 -17.35 -11.38
C ALA A 8 4.74 -15.92 -11.85
N HIS A 9 4.47 -15.58 -13.11
CA HIS A 9 4.68 -14.27 -13.71
C HIS A 9 3.49 -13.94 -14.62
N ALA A 10 3.21 -12.66 -14.84
CA ALA A 10 2.14 -12.25 -15.75
C ALA A 10 2.44 -12.82 -17.16
N PRO A 11 1.53 -13.60 -17.77
CA PRO A 11 1.77 -14.21 -19.09
C PRO A 11 2.19 -13.21 -20.17
N THR A 12 1.75 -11.95 -20.03
CA THR A 12 2.08 -10.82 -20.89
C THR A 12 3.58 -10.50 -20.95
N GLU A 13 4.38 -10.89 -19.94
CA GLU A 13 5.83 -10.69 -19.93
C GLU A 13 6.58 -11.56 -20.95
N PHE A 14 5.93 -12.60 -21.48
CA PHE A 14 6.50 -13.53 -22.46
C PHE A 14 5.95 -13.32 -23.87
N GLU A 15 5.20 -12.24 -24.11
CA GLU A 15 4.53 -11.97 -25.38
C GLU A 15 5.38 -11.08 -26.29
N ARG A 16 5.51 -11.51 -27.56
CA ARG A 16 6.00 -10.62 -28.62
C ARG A 16 4.88 -10.23 -29.57
N ASP A 17 4.11 -11.19 -30.09
CA ASP A 17 3.13 -10.97 -31.17
C ASP A 17 1.87 -11.88 -31.14
N MET A 18 1.74 -12.84 -30.19
CA MET A 18 0.59 -13.78 -30.08
C MET A 18 0.39 -14.17 -28.60
N HIS A 19 -0.87 -14.31 -28.14
CA HIS A 19 -1.20 -14.74 -26.77
C HIS A 19 -0.84 -16.21 -26.49
N TYR A 20 -0.72 -16.53 -25.20
CA TYR A 20 -0.22 -17.79 -24.65
C TYR A 20 -1.18 -18.99 -24.76
N PHE A 21 -2.47 -18.77 -24.99
CA PHE A 21 -3.45 -19.84 -25.09
C PHE A 21 -4.09 -19.87 -26.49
N MET A 22 -3.72 -20.88 -27.27
CA MET A 22 -4.14 -21.00 -28.67
C MET A 22 -4.93 -22.28 -28.91
N SER A 23 -5.77 -22.26 -29.94
CA SER A 23 -6.33 -23.49 -30.49
C SER A 23 -5.22 -24.45 -30.92
N THR A 24 -5.52 -25.75 -30.95
CA THR A 24 -4.54 -26.80 -31.28
C THR A 24 -3.93 -26.69 -32.68
N ASP A 25 -4.56 -25.94 -33.57
CA ASP A 25 -4.08 -25.63 -34.92
C ASP A 25 -3.38 -24.25 -35.03
N LEU A 26 -3.20 -23.55 -33.89
CA LEU A 26 -2.57 -22.23 -33.78
C LEU A 26 -3.22 -21.17 -34.69
N SER A 27 -4.48 -21.37 -35.06
CA SER A 27 -5.22 -20.49 -35.97
C SER A 27 -6.07 -19.46 -35.25
N THR A 28 -6.43 -19.76 -33.99
CA THR A 28 -7.34 -18.96 -33.19
C THR A 28 -6.69 -18.67 -31.86
N ASP A 29 -6.62 -17.38 -31.56
CA ASP A 29 -6.29 -16.89 -30.24
C ASP A 29 -7.47 -17.19 -29.31
N ILE A 30 -7.20 -17.90 -28.20
CA ILE A 30 -8.19 -18.16 -27.17
C ILE A 30 -7.90 -17.19 -26.03
N GLU A 31 -8.53 -16.03 -26.13
CA GLU A 31 -8.55 -15.05 -25.07
C GLU A 31 -9.06 -15.69 -23.77
N ALA A 32 -8.44 -15.33 -22.65
CA ALA A 32 -9.13 -15.48 -21.37
C ALA A 32 -10.50 -14.83 -21.52
N GLU A 33 -11.58 -15.47 -21.04
CA GLU A 33 -12.85 -14.77 -20.91
C GLU A 33 -12.53 -13.45 -20.19
N ALA A 34 -12.73 -12.33 -20.87
CA ALA A 34 -12.19 -11.05 -20.44
C ALA A 34 -12.45 -10.86 -18.95
N GLU A 35 -11.44 -10.37 -18.21
CA GLU A 35 -11.56 -10.00 -16.78
C GLU A 35 -12.80 -9.13 -16.49
N THR A 36 -13.43 -8.57 -17.51
CA THR A 36 -14.68 -7.82 -17.45
C THR A 36 -15.85 -8.61 -16.84
N ASP A 37 -15.85 -9.94 -16.90
CA ASP A 37 -16.96 -10.79 -16.44
C ASP A 37 -16.63 -11.67 -15.22
N ALA A 38 -15.41 -11.58 -14.68
CA ALA A 38 -15.08 -12.25 -13.43
C ALA A 38 -15.90 -11.64 -12.28
N TYR A 39 -16.78 -12.47 -11.68
CA TYR A 39 -17.62 -12.20 -10.52
C TYR A 39 -16.89 -11.53 -9.34
N GLU A 40 -15.56 -11.62 -9.33
CA GLU A 40 -14.65 -11.14 -8.29
C GLU A 40 -14.11 -9.72 -8.53
N PHE A 41 -14.27 -9.13 -9.74
CA PHE A 41 -13.53 -7.90 -10.11
C PHE A 41 -14.36 -6.68 -10.56
N ASN A 42 -15.69 -6.76 -10.65
CA ASN A 42 -16.48 -5.65 -11.23
C ASN A 42 -17.67 -5.19 -10.37
N CYS A 43 -17.36 -4.47 -9.29
CA CYS A 43 -18.35 -3.89 -8.38
C CYS A 43 -19.21 -2.80 -9.04
N LYS A 44 -18.79 -2.29 -10.21
CA LYS A 44 -19.61 -1.42 -11.07
C LYS A 44 -20.91 -2.08 -11.54
N PHE A 45 -20.94 -3.39 -11.79
CA PHE A 45 -22.10 -4.07 -12.41
C PHE A 45 -22.67 -5.23 -11.60
N HIS A 46 -21.88 -5.84 -10.73
CA HIS A 46 -22.25 -7.07 -10.05
C HIS A 46 -23.46 -6.92 -9.10
N LYS A 47 -24.43 -7.84 -9.22
CA LYS A 47 -25.64 -7.92 -8.38
C LYS A 47 -25.81 -9.33 -7.84
N ASN A 48 -26.20 -9.45 -6.57
CA ASN A 48 -26.58 -10.73 -5.98
C ASN A 48 -27.93 -11.24 -6.53
N ALA A 49 -28.38 -12.42 -6.07
CA ALA A 49 -29.66 -13.03 -6.47
C ALA A 49 -30.88 -12.10 -6.29
N ASP A 50 -30.82 -11.19 -5.32
CA ASP A 50 -31.86 -10.20 -5.02
C ASP A 50 -31.74 -8.90 -5.82
N GLN A 51 -30.87 -8.86 -6.84
CA GLN A 51 -30.57 -7.68 -7.66
C GLN A 51 -29.86 -6.53 -6.90
N VAL A 52 -29.25 -6.83 -5.75
CA VAL A 52 -28.52 -5.86 -4.91
C VAL A 52 -27.03 -5.86 -5.25
N LYS A 53 -26.45 -4.67 -5.46
CA LYS A 53 -25.00 -4.50 -5.66
C LYS A 53 -24.26 -4.50 -4.31
N VAL A 54 -24.16 -5.66 -3.67
CA VAL A 54 -23.58 -5.79 -2.32
C VAL A 54 -22.12 -5.30 -2.27
N CYS A 55 -21.31 -5.60 -3.29
CA CYS A 55 -19.93 -5.07 -3.35
C CYS A 55 -19.92 -3.53 -3.39
N ALA A 56 -20.71 -2.92 -4.28
CA ALA A 56 -20.77 -1.45 -4.36
C ALA A 56 -21.23 -0.82 -3.03
N GLN A 57 -22.16 -1.45 -2.32
CA GLN A 57 -22.57 -1.00 -0.99
C GLN A 57 -21.42 -1.04 0.03
N ALA A 58 -20.62 -2.10 0.03
CA ALA A 58 -19.44 -2.19 0.88
C ALA A 58 -18.41 -1.11 0.51
N PHE A 59 -18.19 -0.88 -0.78
CA PHE A 59 -17.33 0.19 -1.28
C PHE A 59 -17.81 1.58 -0.83
N TYR A 60 -19.11 1.87 -0.90
CA TYR A 60 -19.63 3.16 -0.42
C TYR A 60 -19.41 3.38 1.07
N VAL A 61 -19.40 2.31 1.88
CA VAL A 61 -19.11 2.43 3.31
C VAL A 61 -17.64 2.79 3.52
N ILE A 62 -16.71 2.11 2.87
CA ILE A 62 -15.28 2.39 3.02
C ILE A 62 -14.92 3.76 2.42
N GLN A 63 -15.46 4.11 1.25
CA GLN A 63 -15.32 5.45 0.65
C GLN A 63 -15.82 6.54 1.60
N ALA A 64 -17.01 6.37 2.20
CA ALA A 64 -17.51 7.37 3.15
C ALA A 64 -16.58 7.54 4.36
N HIS A 65 -15.89 6.50 4.82
CA HIS A 65 -14.90 6.65 5.90
C HIS A 65 -13.59 7.26 5.40
N HIS A 66 -13.14 6.93 4.19
CA HIS A 66 -11.94 7.48 3.56
C HIS A 66 -12.08 8.98 3.29
N ASP A 67 -13.17 9.37 2.61
CA ASP A 67 -13.33 10.73 2.09
C ASP A 67 -13.93 11.69 3.12
N TYR A 68 -14.90 11.27 3.94
CA TYR A 68 -15.65 12.18 4.82
C TYR A 68 -15.03 12.34 6.20
N CYS A 69 -14.50 11.25 6.77
CA CYS A 69 -14.00 11.25 8.14
C CYS A 69 -12.58 11.83 8.21
N PRO A 70 -12.09 12.18 9.42
CA PRO A 70 -10.68 12.49 9.62
C PRO A 70 -9.80 11.38 9.06
N HIS A 71 -8.65 11.76 8.54
CA HIS A 71 -7.74 10.88 7.82
C HIS A 71 -7.28 9.66 8.64
N ASP A 72 -7.20 9.80 9.95
CA ASP A 72 -6.85 8.76 10.92
C ASP A 72 -8.05 7.90 11.35
N THR A 73 -9.11 7.86 10.55
CA THR A 73 -10.27 7.01 10.81
C THR A 73 -10.05 5.59 10.28
N LEU A 74 -9.49 5.46 9.08
CA LEU A 74 -9.22 4.17 8.46
C LEU A 74 -7.87 3.63 8.91
N THR A 75 -7.79 2.33 9.10
CA THR A 75 -6.49 1.66 9.13
C THR A 75 -5.83 1.80 7.76
N ARG A 76 -4.50 1.70 7.70
CA ARG A 76 -3.78 1.69 6.42
C ARG A 76 -4.29 0.58 5.49
N TYR A 77 -4.81 -0.52 6.04
CA TYR A 77 -5.44 -1.59 5.23
C TYR A 77 -6.63 -1.06 4.48
N GLU A 78 -7.53 -0.40 5.20
CA GLU A 78 -8.80 0.04 4.67
C GLU A 78 -8.59 1.17 3.66
N GLU A 79 -7.57 2.00 3.87
CA GLU A 79 -7.13 3.01 2.90
C GLU A 79 -6.50 2.38 1.65
N GLU A 80 -5.50 1.51 1.78
CA GLU A 80 -4.91 0.79 0.63
C GLU A 80 -5.96 -0.05 -0.10
N LEU A 81 -6.88 -0.67 0.64
CA LEU A 81 -8.01 -1.41 0.09
C LEU A 81 -8.96 -0.48 -0.67
N PHE A 82 -9.26 0.71 -0.15
CA PHE A 82 -10.08 1.69 -0.87
C PHE A 82 -9.45 2.00 -2.24
N HIS A 83 -8.16 2.31 -2.30
CA HIS A 83 -7.44 2.56 -3.55
C HIS A 83 -7.36 1.31 -4.47
N GLU A 84 -7.33 0.10 -3.90
CA GLU A 84 -7.41 -1.14 -4.71
C GLU A 84 -8.79 -1.30 -5.41
N TRP A 85 -9.84 -0.73 -4.83
CA TRP A 85 -11.23 -0.88 -5.29
C TRP A 85 -11.79 0.36 -6.00
N GLU A 86 -11.20 1.54 -5.88
CA GLU A 86 -11.73 2.78 -6.45
C GLU A 86 -11.85 2.72 -7.99
N ALA A 87 -10.85 2.17 -8.68
CA ALA A 87 -10.90 1.94 -10.12
C ALA A 87 -11.94 0.86 -10.52
N LYS A 88 -12.29 -0.05 -9.59
CA LYS A 88 -13.19 -1.21 -9.80
C LYS A 88 -14.64 -0.92 -9.41
N CYS A 89 -14.90 0.19 -8.71
CA CYS A 89 -16.21 0.58 -8.19
C CYS A 89 -16.70 1.90 -8.82
N TYR A 90 -17.99 2.20 -8.69
CA TYR A 90 -18.45 3.57 -8.90
C TYR A 90 -18.37 4.29 -7.56
N GLY A 91 -17.64 5.40 -7.50
CA GLY A 91 -17.59 6.27 -6.32
C GLY A 91 -18.69 7.32 -6.28
N CYS A 92 -18.86 7.91 -5.11
CA CYS A 92 -19.60 9.15 -4.89
C CYS A 92 -18.61 10.34 -4.90
N ASN A 93 -19.09 11.56 -5.14
CA ASN A 93 -18.28 12.75 -4.84
C ASN A 93 -18.57 13.14 -3.39
N ILE A 94 -17.70 12.71 -2.49
CA ILE A 94 -17.72 13.03 -1.05
C ILE A 94 -16.35 13.62 -0.76
N VAL A 95 -16.31 14.74 -0.04
CA VAL A 95 -15.06 15.30 0.48
C VAL A 95 -15.08 15.37 2.00
N ARG A 96 -13.93 15.71 2.60
CA ARG A 96 -13.76 15.77 4.05
C ARG A 96 -14.81 16.64 4.74
N LYS A 97 -15.28 16.17 5.89
CA LYS A 97 -16.22 16.90 6.74
C LYS A 97 -15.63 18.25 7.14
N TYR A 98 -16.46 19.29 7.06
CA TYR A 98 -16.12 20.62 7.52
C TYR A 98 -15.62 20.64 8.98
N ASP A 99 -14.46 21.27 9.21
CA ASP A 99 -13.91 21.60 10.53
C ASP A 99 -13.81 23.12 10.69
N ALA A 100 -14.48 23.66 11.71
CA ALA A 100 -14.48 25.10 12.01
C ALA A 100 -13.09 25.66 12.37
N ASN A 101 -12.13 24.82 12.72
CA ASN A 101 -10.75 25.21 13.02
C ASN A 101 -9.87 25.34 11.76
N LEU A 102 -10.31 24.81 10.62
CA LEU A 102 -9.55 24.82 9.38
C LEU A 102 -9.97 25.97 8.46
N LYS A 103 -9.03 26.43 7.63
CA LYS A 103 -9.29 27.45 6.60
C LYS A 103 -9.87 26.81 5.35
N LYS A 104 -10.52 27.59 4.49
CA LYS A 104 -10.94 27.11 3.16
C LYS A 104 -9.72 26.73 2.31
N CYS A 105 -9.82 25.64 1.58
CA CYS A 105 -8.79 25.23 0.63
C CYS A 105 -8.63 26.27 -0.49
N PRO A 106 -7.42 26.39 -1.05
CA PRO A 106 -7.23 27.09 -2.32
C PRO A 106 -8.08 26.42 -3.40
N VAL A 107 -8.59 27.22 -4.35
CA VAL A 107 -9.25 26.69 -5.54
C VAL A 107 -8.17 26.18 -6.48
N ILE A 108 -8.29 24.94 -6.92
CA ILE A 108 -7.33 24.27 -7.80
C ILE A 108 -7.97 23.95 -9.17
N ASP A 109 -7.14 23.88 -10.20
CA ASP A 109 -7.52 23.42 -11.53
C ASP A 109 -6.95 22.02 -11.72
N CYS A 110 -7.81 21.00 -11.74
CA CYS A 110 -7.38 19.62 -11.90
C CYS A 110 -6.74 19.30 -13.26
N THR A 111 -6.79 20.22 -14.22
CA THR A 111 -6.08 20.08 -15.51
C THR A 111 -4.68 20.70 -15.49
N ASP A 112 -4.35 21.48 -14.47
CA ASP A 112 -3.05 22.13 -14.29
C ASP A 112 -2.33 21.61 -13.04
N THR A 113 -1.44 20.63 -13.24
CA THR A 113 -0.64 20.03 -12.16
C THR A 113 0.50 20.92 -11.68
N THR A 114 0.77 22.08 -12.31
CA THR A 114 1.99 22.87 -12.02
C THR A 114 2.02 23.38 -10.58
N VAL A 115 0.88 23.80 -10.06
CA VAL A 115 0.75 24.31 -8.69
C VAL A 115 0.92 23.17 -7.68
N ALA A 116 0.35 22.00 -7.97
CA ALA A 116 0.49 20.80 -7.15
C ALA A 116 1.96 20.33 -7.12
N GLN A 117 2.62 20.30 -8.28
CA GLN A 117 4.03 19.94 -8.40
C GLN A 117 4.95 20.89 -7.63
N LEU A 118 4.71 22.21 -7.70
CA LEU A 118 5.48 23.18 -6.92
C LEU A 118 5.25 23.04 -5.41
N GLY A 119 4.00 22.75 -5.01
CA GLY A 119 3.66 22.45 -3.62
C GLY A 119 4.41 21.23 -3.11
N TYR A 120 4.23 20.09 -3.77
CA TYR A 120 4.92 18.84 -3.44
C TYR A 120 6.44 19.00 -3.45
N GLY A 121 7.02 19.60 -4.50
CA GLY A 121 8.46 19.81 -4.61
C GLY A 121 9.02 20.60 -3.43
N HIS A 122 8.31 21.64 -2.98
CA HIS A 122 8.71 22.39 -1.80
C HIS A 122 8.66 21.57 -0.50
N LEU A 123 7.63 20.72 -0.33
CA LEU A 123 7.56 19.82 0.82
C LEU A 123 8.71 18.81 0.79
N ASN A 124 8.93 18.16 -0.36
CA ASN A 124 9.99 17.17 -0.54
C ASN A 124 11.40 17.74 -0.29
N GLU A 125 11.65 18.99 -0.68
CA GLU A 125 12.93 19.66 -0.45
C GLU A 125 13.14 20.13 0.99
N THR A 126 12.07 20.43 1.73
CA THR A 126 12.17 21.15 3.02
C THR A 126 11.62 20.41 4.23
N CYS A 127 10.99 19.26 4.02
CA CYS A 127 10.39 18.45 5.05
C CYS A 127 11.08 17.08 5.17
N THR A 128 10.84 16.42 6.30
CA THR A 128 11.13 15.00 6.48
C THR A 128 9.82 14.25 6.36
N PRO A 129 9.66 13.31 5.41
CA PRO A 129 8.44 12.52 5.29
C PRO A 129 8.26 11.61 6.51
N ALA A 130 7.03 11.16 6.71
CA ALA A 130 6.71 10.11 7.66
C ALA A 130 7.46 8.82 7.28
N ASP A 131 7.87 8.09 8.30
CA ASP A 131 8.41 6.75 8.14
C ASP A 131 7.26 5.76 8.26
N THR A 132 6.84 5.26 7.11
CA THR A 132 5.79 4.25 6.95
C THR A 132 6.37 2.89 6.54
N GLU A 133 7.71 2.75 6.55
CA GLU A 133 8.38 1.50 6.19
C GLU A 133 8.20 0.45 7.29
N TYR A 134 8.07 -0.79 6.86
CA TYR A 134 7.93 -1.96 7.72
C TYR A 134 9.26 -2.74 7.74
N ALA A 135 9.58 -3.37 8.86
CA ALA A 135 10.77 -4.21 9.01
C ALA A 135 10.71 -5.54 8.21
N PHE A 136 9.60 -5.82 7.54
CA PHE A 136 9.41 -6.98 6.67
C PHE A 136 9.21 -6.55 5.22
N GLU A 137 9.71 -7.37 4.30
CA GLU A 137 9.53 -7.24 2.85
C GLU A 137 8.28 -7.97 2.36
N TRP A 138 7.93 -9.06 3.02
CA TRP A 138 6.85 -9.92 2.58
C TRP A 138 6.06 -10.49 3.74
N ALA A 139 4.79 -10.75 3.52
CA ALA A 139 3.96 -11.48 4.45
C ALA A 139 2.95 -12.38 3.73
N ALA A 140 2.63 -13.53 4.31
CA ALA A 140 1.50 -14.33 3.87
C ALA A 140 0.88 -15.16 4.98
N SER A 141 -0.35 -15.60 4.75
CA SER A 141 -1.07 -16.55 5.60
C SER A 141 -1.22 -17.89 4.88
N PHE A 142 -1.25 -18.99 5.62
CA PHE A 142 -1.37 -20.35 5.13
C PHE A 142 -2.40 -21.11 5.96
N ASP A 143 -3.16 -21.98 5.30
CA ASP A 143 -4.04 -22.94 5.95
C ASP A 143 -3.24 -24.15 6.43
N THR A 144 -3.39 -24.50 7.71
CA THR A 144 -2.62 -25.56 8.37
C THR A 144 -3.55 -26.62 8.92
N SER A 145 -3.92 -27.58 8.07
CA SER A 145 -4.77 -28.72 8.44
C SER A 145 -4.03 -29.81 9.21
N GLU A 146 -2.70 -29.83 9.11
CA GLU A 146 -1.83 -30.73 9.86
C GLU A 146 -1.27 -30.07 11.13
N ASN A 147 -0.66 -30.89 11.98
CA ASN A 147 -0.07 -30.45 13.25
C ASN A 147 1.38 -29.98 13.13
N SER A 148 2.01 -30.15 11.98
CA SER A 148 3.37 -29.70 11.72
C SER A 148 3.59 -29.46 10.24
N TYR A 149 4.40 -28.46 9.93
CA TYR A 149 4.87 -28.12 8.59
C TYR A 149 6.37 -27.83 8.62
N THR A 150 7.00 -27.65 7.47
CA THR A 150 8.40 -27.24 7.37
C THR A 150 8.53 -25.94 6.59
N TRP A 151 9.22 -24.96 7.18
CA TRP A 151 9.75 -23.80 6.45
C TRP A 151 11.11 -24.16 5.86
N VAL A 152 11.30 -23.88 4.58
CA VAL A 152 12.51 -24.16 3.82
C VAL A 152 13.08 -22.87 3.25
N SER A 153 14.40 -22.72 3.30
CA SER A 153 15.13 -21.64 2.64
C SER A 153 16.39 -22.23 2.03
N GLN A 154 16.69 -21.87 0.78
CA GLN A 154 17.71 -22.51 -0.04
C GLN A 154 18.72 -21.49 -0.52
N ALA A 155 19.99 -21.88 -0.58
CA ALA A 155 20.99 -21.13 -1.31
C ALA A 155 20.68 -21.18 -2.82
N ASN A 156 20.38 -20.02 -3.42
CA ASN A 156 19.99 -19.92 -4.83
C ASN A 156 21.08 -19.30 -5.73
N GLU A 157 21.87 -18.36 -5.19
CA GLU A 157 22.86 -17.64 -5.99
C GLU A 157 24.09 -18.50 -6.32
N ASP A 158 24.62 -18.39 -7.54
CA ASP A 158 25.83 -19.10 -7.95
C ASP A 158 27.08 -18.54 -7.23
N ASP A 159 27.89 -19.43 -6.65
CA ASP A 159 29.17 -19.10 -6.06
C ASP A 159 30.18 -20.24 -6.27
N ASN A 160 31.16 -20.01 -7.14
CA ASN A 160 32.21 -20.98 -7.45
C ASN A 160 33.25 -21.17 -6.33
N THR A 161 33.19 -20.36 -5.27
CA THR A 161 34.03 -20.48 -4.09
C THR A 161 33.37 -21.27 -2.97
N ALA A 162 32.04 -21.41 -3.00
CA ALA A 162 31.28 -22.25 -2.07
C ALA A 162 31.45 -23.73 -2.40
N THR A 163 31.49 -24.58 -1.37
CA THR A 163 31.64 -26.04 -1.56
C THR A 163 30.46 -26.64 -2.34
N SER A 164 29.27 -26.05 -2.17
CA SER A 164 28.04 -26.43 -2.85
C SER A 164 27.87 -25.81 -4.25
N GLY A 165 28.71 -24.84 -4.63
CA GLY A 165 28.49 -24.02 -5.82
C GLY A 165 27.40 -22.96 -5.66
N LYS A 166 26.78 -22.85 -4.48
CA LYS A 166 25.65 -21.96 -4.18
C LYS A 166 25.88 -21.15 -2.90
N LYS A 167 25.34 -19.93 -2.85
CA LYS A 167 25.29 -19.08 -1.64
C LYS A 167 23.90 -18.50 -1.42
N TYR A 168 23.64 -18.09 -0.18
CA TYR A 168 22.42 -17.36 0.19
C TYR A 168 22.50 -15.89 -0.25
N ALA A 169 21.35 -15.27 -0.52
CA ALA A 169 21.25 -13.84 -0.82
C ALA A 169 21.66 -12.96 0.39
N ASP A 170 21.32 -13.40 1.60
CA ASP A 170 21.80 -12.83 2.86
C ASP A 170 22.23 -13.95 3.82
N ASP A 171 23.08 -13.61 4.78
CA ASP A 171 23.58 -14.48 5.85
C ASP A 171 22.48 -14.88 6.86
N THR A 172 21.43 -14.05 6.97
CA THR A 172 20.31 -14.23 7.89
C THR A 172 19.00 -13.70 7.32
N MET A 173 17.87 -14.19 7.83
CA MET A 173 16.56 -13.59 7.59
C MET A 173 15.75 -13.57 8.89
N ILE A 174 15.21 -12.41 9.27
CA ILE A 174 14.26 -12.33 10.38
C ILE A 174 12.87 -12.79 9.91
N VAL A 175 12.19 -13.60 10.72
CA VAL A 175 10.80 -14.00 10.51
C VAL A 175 9.96 -13.76 11.77
N ALA A 176 8.77 -13.19 11.59
CA ALA A 176 7.73 -13.15 12.61
C ALA A 176 6.55 -14.05 12.21
N VAL A 177 6.13 -14.92 13.12
CA VAL A 177 5.14 -15.97 12.85
C VAL A 177 3.97 -15.90 13.82
N PHE A 178 2.74 -15.85 13.31
CA PHE A 178 1.52 -15.67 14.08
C PHE A 178 0.57 -16.86 13.91
N ALA A 179 -0.11 -17.23 15.00
CA ALA A 179 -1.32 -18.05 14.93
C ALA A 179 -2.51 -17.13 14.63
N MET A 180 -3.26 -17.46 13.57
CA MET A 180 -4.33 -16.64 13.02
C MET A 180 -5.70 -17.32 13.18
N PRO A 181 -6.78 -16.55 13.45
CA PRO A 181 -8.14 -17.09 13.47
C PRO A 181 -8.67 -17.46 12.08
N ASN A 182 -8.26 -16.77 11.02
CA ASN A 182 -8.47 -17.15 9.62
C ASN A 182 -7.28 -16.76 8.71
N GLY A 183 -7.27 -17.27 7.49
CA GLY A 183 -6.30 -16.93 6.44
C GLY A 183 -6.67 -15.70 5.61
N LEU A 184 -7.51 -14.78 6.11
CA LEU A 184 -7.95 -13.62 5.31
C LEU A 184 -6.86 -12.55 5.24
N LYS A 185 -6.71 -11.94 4.06
CA LYS A 185 -5.80 -10.80 3.80
C LYS A 185 -5.97 -9.65 4.81
N SER A 186 -7.21 -9.36 5.23
CA SER A 186 -7.53 -8.33 6.23
C SER A 186 -6.95 -8.63 7.61
N GLU A 187 -7.00 -9.90 8.04
CA GLU A 187 -6.42 -10.29 9.33
C GLU A 187 -4.90 -10.31 9.27
N LEU A 188 -4.34 -10.80 8.16
CA LEU A 188 -2.91 -10.71 7.88
C LEU A 188 -2.45 -9.25 7.95
N PHE A 189 -3.18 -8.32 7.32
CA PHE A 189 -2.86 -6.90 7.39
C PHE A 189 -2.89 -6.37 8.82
N GLY A 190 -3.90 -6.76 9.60
CA GLY A 190 -4.00 -6.40 11.01
C GLY A 190 -2.81 -6.84 11.88
N LYS A 191 -1.92 -7.70 11.35
CA LYS A 191 -0.67 -8.11 12.03
C LYS A 191 0.56 -7.31 11.64
N LYS A 192 0.56 -6.47 10.60
CA LYS A 192 1.75 -5.74 10.12
C LYS A 192 2.48 -4.99 11.25
N ASP A 193 1.76 -4.24 12.07
CA ASP A 193 2.35 -3.45 13.16
C ASP A 193 2.92 -4.30 14.29
N ALA A 194 2.25 -5.42 14.61
CA ALA A 194 2.73 -6.38 15.59
C ALA A 194 3.98 -7.10 15.09
N ALA A 195 4.00 -7.50 13.81
CA ALA A 195 5.14 -8.14 13.16
C ALA A 195 6.34 -7.19 13.14
N ASP A 196 6.12 -5.95 12.73
CA ASP A 196 7.15 -4.90 12.71
C ASP A 196 7.75 -4.61 14.08
N THR A 197 6.91 -4.51 15.11
CA THR A 197 7.36 -4.32 16.49
C THR A 197 8.23 -5.50 16.95
N LEU A 198 7.83 -6.72 16.59
CA LEU A 198 8.61 -7.92 16.89
C LEU A 198 9.95 -7.94 16.16
N MET A 199 9.95 -7.65 14.87
CA MET A 199 11.12 -7.72 13.97
C MET A 199 12.12 -6.58 14.18
N SER A 200 11.65 -5.40 14.57
CA SER A 200 12.51 -4.28 15.00
C SER A 200 13.17 -4.51 16.36
N GLY A 201 12.67 -5.49 17.13
CA GLY A 201 13.20 -5.89 18.42
C GLY A 201 14.33 -6.93 18.32
N ALA A 202 14.68 -7.52 19.47
CA ALA A 202 15.64 -8.63 19.51
C ALA A 202 14.94 -9.95 19.17
N CYS A 203 15.23 -10.51 18.00
CA CYS A 203 14.75 -11.83 17.58
C CYS A 203 15.80 -12.91 17.88
N PRO A 204 15.47 -13.94 18.70
CA PRO A 204 16.41 -15.02 18.98
C PRO A 204 16.82 -15.78 17.71
N GLU A 205 18.11 -16.00 17.57
CA GLU A 205 18.67 -16.76 16.44
C GLU A 205 18.34 -18.25 16.54
N ILE A 206 18.02 -18.86 15.40
CA ILE A 206 17.93 -20.31 15.23
C ILE A 206 18.80 -20.75 14.05
N ILE A 207 19.47 -21.88 14.23
CA ILE A 207 20.38 -22.47 13.25
C ILE A 207 19.84 -23.86 12.89
N ALA A 208 19.93 -24.25 11.63
CA ALA A 208 19.63 -25.61 11.19
C ALA A 208 20.84 -26.53 11.46
N ALA A 209 20.61 -27.70 12.07
CA ALA A 209 21.66 -28.66 12.42
C ALA A 209 21.68 -29.93 11.55
N CYS A 210 20.97 -29.96 10.42
CA CYS A 210 20.73 -31.19 9.65
C CYS A 210 21.20 -31.14 8.19
N PRO A 211 21.60 -32.31 7.63
CA PRO A 211 21.70 -32.60 6.19
C PRO A 211 20.36 -32.54 5.42
N PRO A 212 20.38 -32.32 4.10
CA PRO A 212 19.19 -32.12 3.28
C PRO A 212 18.46 -33.43 2.95
N ASP A 213 17.22 -33.30 2.47
CA ASP A 213 16.37 -34.31 1.81
C ASP A 213 15.52 -35.26 2.68
N THR A 214 15.42 -35.07 4.01
CA THR A 214 14.47 -35.84 4.84
C THR A 214 13.95 -34.98 6.00
N ALA A 215 12.71 -35.22 6.44
CA ALA A 215 12.15 -34.64 7.66
C ALA A 215 13.20 -34.66 8.80
N CYS A 216 13.65 -33.47 9.20
CA CYS A 216 14.83 -33.31 10.04
C CYS A 216 14.44 -33.35 11.52
N ALA A 217 14.81 -34.43 12.21
CA ALA A 217 14.58 -34.60 13.65
C ALA A 217 15.34 -33.58 14.53
N GLY A 218 16.33 -32.88 13.97
CA GLY A 218 17.10 -31.82 14.63
C GLY A 218 16.73 -30.40 14.20
N ALA A 219 15.62 -30.22 13.47
CA ALA A 219 15.22 -28.92 12.96
C ALA A 219 14.80 -28.03 14.12
N PRO A 220 15.22 -26.76 14.18
CA PRO A 220 14.65 -25.82 15.13
C PRO A 220 13.13 -25.74 14.91
N THR A 221 12.37 -25.62 16.00
CA THR A 221 10.92 -25.50 15.95
C THR A 221 10.47 -24.07 16.21
N ILE A 222 9.62 -23.53 15.35
CA ILE A 222 8.89 -22.29 15.54
C ILE A 222 7.47 -22.66 15.91
N THR A 223 6.97 -22.17 17.05
CA THR A 223 5.58 -22.36 17.48
C THR A 223 4.86 -21.02 17.40
N PRO A 224 3.95 -20.83 16.43
CA PRO A 224 3.20 -19.60 16.27
C PRO A 224 2.35 -19.31 17.50
N THR A 225 2.18 -18.02 17.83
CA THR A 225 1.25 -17.58 18.87
C THR A 225 0.39 -16.44 18.35
N THR A 226 -0.74 -16.15 19.00
CA THR A 226 -1.62 -15.03 18.59
C THR A 226 -0.93 -13.67 18.71
N ALA A 227 0.02 -13.54 19.64
CA ALA A 227 0.88 -12.37 19.83
C ALA A 227 2.09 -12.34 18.89
N GLY A 228 2.35 -13.42 18.16
CA GLY A 228 3.50 -13.59 17.29
C GLY A 228 4.73 -14.13 18.01
N VAL A 229 5.62 -14.76 17.25
CA VAL A 229 6.97 -15.14 17.68
C VAL A 229 7.97 -14.66 16.64
N CYS A 230 9.06 -14.04 17.07
CA CYS A 230 10.15 -13.63 16.17
C CYS A 230 11.34 -14.57 16.27
N ARG A 231 11.99 -14.84 15.14
CA ARG A 231 13.24 -15.60 15.02
C ARG A 231 14.15 -14.99 13.96
N THR A 232 15.46 -15.02 14.21
CA THR A 232 16.45 -14.78 13.16
C THR A 232 16.89 -16.15 12.63
N LEU A 233 16.58 -16.43 11.37
CA LEU A 233 17.06 -17.64 10.68
C LEU A 233 18.52 -17.39 10.32
N LYS A 234 19.44 -18.17 10.91
CA LYS A 234 20.84 -18.14 10.52
C LYS A 234 21.12 -19.25 9.53
N PHE A 235 21.44 -18.85 8.30
CA PHE A 235 21.64 -19.77 7.21
C PHE A 235 23.03 -20.44 7.27
N PRO A 236 23.16 -21.66 6.74
CA PRO A 236 24.46 -22.33 6.58
C PRO A 236 25.44 -21.47 5.77
N ASP A 237 26.72 -21.49 6.15
CA ASP A 237 27.77 -20.78 5.41
C ASP A 237 28.23 -21.53 4.16
N SER A 238 29.07 -20.89 3.34
CA SER A 238 29.60 -21.45 2.09
C SER A 238 30.55 -22.65 2.26
N SER A 239 30.92 -22.98 3.50
CA SER A 239 31.66 -24.20 3.85
C SER A 239 30.76 -25.39 4.12
N ALA A 240 29.46 -25.16 4.32
CA ALA A 240 28.49 -26.22 4.51
C ALA A 240 28.38 -27.08 3.25
N THR A 241 28.38 -28.40 3.45
CA THR A 241 28.03 -29.38 2.40
C THR A 241 26.52 -29.40 2.11
N LEU A 242 25.75 -28.64 2.89
CA LEU A 242 24.30 -28.67 2.99
C LEU A 242 23.82 -27.25 2.77
N VAL A 243 22.98 -27.04 1.77
CA VAL A 243 22.63 -25.72 1.26
C VAL A 243 21.30 -25.20 1.73
N ASP A 244 20.46 -26.02 2.36
CA ASP A 244 19.07 -25.67 2.64
C ASP A 244 18.83 -25.64 4.16
N PHE A 245 18.22 -24.57 4.63
CA PHE A 245 17.78 -24.35 6.00
C PHE A 245 16.34 -24.86 6.15
N HIS A 246 16.12 -25.74 7.13
CA HIS A 246 14.78 -26.25 7.47
C HIS A 246 14.42 -25.88 8.92
N ALA A 247 13.20 -25.40 9.14
CA ALA A 247 12.61 -25.21 10.46
C ALA A 247 11.22 -25.86 10.54
N ALA A 248 10.96 -26.61 11.60
CA ALA A 248 9.63 -27.16 11.85
C ALA A 248 8.68 -26.05 12.34
N ILE A 249 7.48 -25.99 11.78
CA ILE A 249 6.42 -25.08 12.21
C ILE A 249 5.37 -25.90 12.94
N ASN A 250 5.29 -25.73 14.26
CA ASN A 250 4.35 -26.46 15.11
C ASN A 250 2.97 -25.82 15.03
N THR A 251 2.05 -26.47 14.32
CA THR A 251 0.69 -25.97 14.06
C THR A 251 -0.37 -26.72 14.87
N VAL A 252 0.02 -27.41 15.94
CA VAL A 252 -0.94 -28.06 16.85
C VAL A 252 -1.95 -27.04 17.38
N GLY A 253 -3.22 -27.19 16.98
CA GLY A 253 -4.30 -26.27 17.38
C GLY A 253 -4.25 -24.90 16.70
N VAL A 254 -3.45 -24.74 15.65
CA VAL A 254 -3.36 -23.54 14.81
C VAL A 254 -3.91 -23.92 13.44
N ALA A 255 -5.07 -23.37 13.08
CA ALA A 255 -5.71 -23.64 11.78
C ALA A 255 -5.13 -22.78 10.65
N HIS A 256 -4.60 -21.61 11.00
CA HIS A 256 -4.01 -20.66 10.07
C HIS A 256 -2.74 -20.06 10.68
N VAL A 257 -1.67 -20.01 9.90
CA VAL A 257 -0.40 -19.40 10.30
C VAL A 257 -0.11 -18.21 9.39
N ALA A 258 0.43 -17.13 9.94
CA ALA A 258 0.95 -16.02 9.15
C ALA A 258 2.45 -15.86 9.35
N PHE A 259 3.16 -15.60 8.26
CA PHE A 259 4.59 -15.27 8.22
C PHE A 259 4.76 -13.84 7.77
N PHE A 260 5.72 -13.15 8.39
CA PHE A 260 6.29 -11.88 7.95
C PHE A 260 7.80 -12.07 7.89
N THR A 261 8.41 -11.80 6.74
CA THR A 261 9.81 -12.09 6.49
C THR A 261 10.56 -10.81 6.15
N GLN A 262 11.79 -10.69 6.68
CA GLN A 262 12.65 -9.54 6.42
C GLN A 262 12.95 -9.37 4.93
N HIS A 263 13.00 -10.49 4.22
CA HIS A 263 13.25 -10.57 2.80
C HIS A 263 12.14 -11.33 2.08
N VAL A 264 11.96 -11.08 0.78
CA VAL A 264 11.02 -11.86 -0.03
C VAL A 264 11.50 -13.33 -0.10
N PRO A 265 10.71 -14.32 0.32
CA PRO A 265 11.19 -15.70 0.41
C PRO A 265 11.73 -16.31 -0.89
N THR A 266 11.29 -15.80 -2.06
CA THR A 266 11.75 -16.23 -3.39
C THR A 266 13.24 -15.97 -3.62
N GLU A 267 13.86 -15.03 -2.90
CA GLU A 267 15.32 -14.82 -2.90
C GLU A 267 16.07 -16.05 -2.35
N PHE A 268 15.35 -16.92 -1.63
CA PHE A 268 15.84 -18.13 -0.98
C PHE A 268 15.22 -19.40 -1.60
N GLU A 269 14.81 -19.37 -2.87
CA GLU A 269 14.25 -20.52 -3.58
C GLU A 269 15.16 -20.92 -4.74
N ARG A 270 15.78 -22.10 -4.67
CA ARG A 270 16.60 -22.66 -5.76
C ARG A 270 15.77 -23.55 -6.68
N ASP A 271 14.99 -24.46 -6.10
CA ASP A 271 14.29 -25.52 -6.83
C ASP A 271 12.91 -25.90 -6.23
N GLY A 272 12.53 -25.29 -5.12
CA GLY A 272 11.22 -25.49 -4.52
C GLY A 272 10.76 -24.30 -3.68
N HIS A 273 9.46 -24.30 -3.37
CA HIS A 273 8.81 -23.23 -2.60
C HIS A 273 9.28 -23.23 -1.13
N TYR A 274 8.91 -22.24 -0.30
CA TYR A 274 9.41 -22.12 1.08
C TYR A 274 8.55 -22.79 2.18
N PHE A 275 7.36 -23.34 1.89
CA PHE A 275 6.48 -23.93 2.92
C PHE A 275 5.94 -25.30 2.49
N TYR A 276 6.25 -26.34 3.27
CA TYR A 276 5.94 -27.74 2.97
C TYR A 276 5.18 -28.46 4.07
N SER A 277 4.49 -29.54 3.69
CA SER A 277 4.08 -30.60 4.62
C SER A 277 5.29 -31.14 5.41
N ALA A 278 5.06 -31.65 6.62
CA ALA A 278 6.15 -32.10 7.49
C ALA A 278 7.01 -33.23 6.90
N ASP A 279 6.46 -34.01 5.96
CA ASP A 279 7.15 -35.08 5.24
C ASP A 279 7.83 -34.60 3.94
N HIS A 280 7.71 -33.31 3.59
CA HIS A 280 8.23 -32.68 2.38
C HIS A 280 7.65 -33.28 1.09
N ALA A 281 6.45 -33.88 1.16
CA ALA A 281 5.77 -34.44 -0.01
C ALA A 281 5.04 -33.37 -0.85
N GLU A 282 4.58 -32.29 -0.21
CA GLU A 282 3.74 -31.25 -0.82
C GLU A 282 4.20 -29.85 -0.37
N TRP A 283 4.27 -28.90 -1.29
CA TRP A 283 4.39 -27.47 -0.97
C TRP A 283 3.01 -26.83 -0.87
N HIS A 284 2.89 -25.80 -0.05
CA HIS A 284 1.63 -25.10 0.18
C HIS A 284 1.72 -23.64 -0.29
N GLU A 285 0.71 -23.25 -1.07
CA GLU A 285 0.52 -21.87 -1.51
C GLU A 285 -0.09 -21.01 -0.40
N PRO A 286 0.19 -19.70 -0.37
CA PRO A 286 -0.43 -18.79 0.58
C PRO A 286 -1.93 -18.65 0.33
N ALA A 287 -2.72 -18.67 1.40
CA ALA A 287 -4.14 -18.31 1.38
C ALA A 287 -4.34 -16.80 1.12
N SER A 288 -3.37 -15.98 1.54
CA SER A 288 -3.31 -14.54 1.23
C SER A 288 -1.87 -14.04 1.34
N SER A 289 -1.43 -13.12 0.49
CA SER A 289 -0.13 -12.45 0.61
C SER A 289 -0.26 -10.93 0.70
N LEU A 290 0.78 -10.31 1.24
CA LEU A 290 1.03 -8.88 1.24
C LEU A 290 2.50 -8.67 0.88
N ASP A 291 2.74 -7.97 -0.21
CA ASP A 291 4.07 -7.49 -0.55
C ASP A 291 4.22 -6.09 0.03
N ASN A 292 5.35 -5.80 0.68
CA ASN A 292 5.65 -4.43 1.07
C ASN A 292 6.07 -3.58 -0.16
N ASP A 293 6.18 -4.20 -1.34
CA ASP A 293 6.55 -3.57 -2.59
C ASP A 293 5.56 -2.50 -3.05
N ALA A 294 4.31 -2.56 -2.59
CA ALA A 294 3.37 -1.47 -2.78
C ALA A 294 3.86 -0.15 -2.17
N ALA A 295 4.78 -0.15 -1.19
CA ALA A 295 5.45 1.07 -0.73
C ALA A 295 6.79 1.34 -1.46
N HIS A 296 7.40 0.33 -2.08
CA HIS A 296 8.73 0.44 -2.72
C HIS A 296 8.69 0.72 -4.22
N GLU A 297 7.61 0.45 -4.94
CA GLU A 297 7.48 0.87 -6.35
C GLU A 297 7.39 2.41 -6.46
N HIS A 298 6.69 3.05 -5.51
CA HIS A 298 6.47 4.50 -5.49
C HIS A 298 7.75 5.32 -5.24
N ARG A 299 8.77 4.75 -4.57
CA ARG A 299 10.04 5.44 -4.30
C ARG A 299 11.11 5.24 -5.39
N ARG A 300 11.05 4.14 -6.14
CA ARG A 300 12.03 3.82 -7.20
C ARG A 300 11.92 4.72 -8.43
N ARG A 301 10.74 5.30 -8.72
CA ARG A 301 10.58 6.22 -9.88
C ARG A 301 11.16 7.62 -9.65
N LEU A 302 11.36 8.05 -8.41
CA LEU A 302 11.88 9.40 -8.09
C LEU A 302 13.39 9.42 -7.79
N SER A 303 14.02 8.27 -7.55
CA SER A 303 15.46 8.17 -7.27
C SER A 303 16.35 8.25 -8.53
N ALA A 304 15.77 8.42 -9.72
CA ALA A 304 16.51 8.74 -10.96
C ALA A 304 16.97 10.21 -11.06
N VAL A 305 16.65 11.07 -10.07
CA VAL A 305 17.18 12.44 -9.99
C VAL A 305 17.94 12.62 -8.66
N GLY A 306 19.17 12.12 -8.63
CA GLY A 306 20.25 12.76 -7.88
C GLY A 306 20.47 12.34 -6.42
N ASP A 307 21.62 11.69 -6.26
CA ASP A 307 22.61 11.91 -5.20
C ASP A 307 22.71 10.90 -4.05
N HIS A 308 23.98 10.69 -3.70
CA HIS A 308 24.58 9.54 -3.08
C HIS A 308 24.58 9.63 -1.56
N GLY A 309 24.09 8.58 -0.92
CA GLY A 309 24.45 8.05 0.40
C GLY A 309 24.89 9.01 1.52
N ARG A 310 24.17 8.95 2.66
CA ARG A 310 24.85 8.77 3.95
C ARG A 310 23.96 8.23 5.06
N ARG A 311 24.50 7.20 5.71
CA ARG A 311 24.11 6.59 6.99
C ARG A 311 24.35 7.52 8.19
N LEU A 312 23.54 7.32 9.24
CA LEU A 312 23.68 7.68 10.68
C LEU A 312 23.42 9.15 11.07
N SER A 313 22.46 9.42 11.97
CA SER A 313 22.56 9.16 13.42
C SER A 313 21.34 9.68 14.19
N ALA A 314 20.95 8.94 15.22
CA ALA A 314 19.91 9.28 16.18
C ALA A 314 20.30 10.48 17.08
N VAL A 315 19.38 11.43 17.27
CA VAL A 315 19.25 12.20 18.51
C VAL A 315 17.77 12.49 18.75
N GLY A 316 17.23 11.89 19.80
CA GLY A 316 15.82 12.03 20.18
C GLY A 316 15.48 13.44 20.68
N ARG A 317 14.24 13.85 20.40
CA ARG A 317 13.54 14.86 21.18
C ARG A 317 12.08 14.47 21.35
N LYS A 318 11.72 14.06 22.57
CA LYS A 318 10.33 13.92 23.00
C LYS A 318 9.65 15.28 22.94
N VAL A 319 8.65 15.42 22.08
CA VAL A 319 7.59 16.42 22.24
C VAL A 319 6.30 15.63 22.36
N GLY A 320 5.80 15.52 23.59
CA GLY A 320 4.53 14.86 23.85
C GLY A 320 3.37 15.70 23.34
N ARG A 321 2.58 15.13 22.44
CA ARG A 321 1.15 15.42 22.25
C ARG A 321 0.48 14.10 21.84
N ASN A 322 -0.35 13.57 22.75
CA ASN A 322 -1.42 12.58 22.55
C ASN A 322 -1.24 11.52 21.43
N ASP A 323 -0.55 10.41 21.74
CA ASP A 323 -0.58 9.13 21.01
C ASP A 323 -1.96 8.42 21.10
N ARG A 324 -3.07 9.12 20.83
CA ARG A 324 -4.42 8.55 21.00
C ARG A 324 -5.36 8.74 19.81
N ARG A 325 -4.86 9.02 18.60
CA ARG A 325 -5.76 9.20 17.45
C ARG A 325 -5.36 8.53 16.14
N SER A 326 -4.08 8.27 15.87
CA SER A 326 -3.71 7.60 14.62
C SER A 326 -4.10 6.11 14.61
N SER A 327 -5.10 5.73 13.81
CA SER A 327 -5.35 4.34 13.36
C SER A 327 -4.26 3.81 12.41
N ARG A 328 -3.38 4.71 11.92
CA ARG A 328 -2.32 4.42 10.96
C ARG A 328 -0.96 4.34 11.67
N ARG A 329 -0.13 3.35 11.32
CA ARG A 329 1.24 3.25 11.84
C ARG A 329 2.10 4.34 11.24
N LEU A 330 2.73 5.12 12.11
CA LEU A 330 3.82 6.03 11.80
C LEU A 330 5.00 5.60 12.68
N ALA A 331 6.02 4.96 12.09
CA ALA A 331 7.27 4.71 12.83
C ALA A 331 7.87 6.05 13.31
N ASN A 332 7.68 7.08 12.48
CA ASN A 332 7.83 8.48 12.81
C ASN A 332 6.85 9.29 11.94
N ALA A 333 6.19 10.31 12.51
CA ALA A 333 5.31 11.21 11.76
C ALA A 333 6.04 12.12 10.76
N GLY A 334 7.37 12.11 10.75
CA GLY A 334 8.19 13.03 9.97
C GLY A 334 8.28 14.41 10.64
N SER A 335 8.66 15.41 9.85
CA SER A 335 8.75 16.80 10.31
C SER A 335 8.48 17.75 9.15
N CYS A 336 7.27 18.32 9.12
CA CYS A 336 6.84 19.28 8.11
C CYS A 336 5.91 20.34 8.72
N CYS A 337 5.41 21.27 7.89
CA CYS A 337 4.46 22.32 8.24
C CYS A 337 4.84 23.25 9.42
N THR A 338 6.13 23.37 9.72
CA THR A 338 6.66 24.27 10.75
C THR A 338 6.74 25.73 10.29
N THR A 339 6.61 25.98 8.99
CA THR A 339 6.63 27.32 8.39
C THR A 339 5.35 27.62 7.61
N ALA A 340 5.00 28.90 7.48
CA ALA A 340 3.83 29.31 6.70
C ALA A 340 3.90 28.87 5.23
N THR A 341 5.11 28.79 4.65
CA THR A 341 5.31 28.31 3.28
C THR A 341 5.02 26.81 3.17
N GLN A 342 5.52 25.99 4.09
CA GLN A 342 5.19 24.56 4.16
C GLN A 342 3.69 24.34 4.33
N GLN A 343 3.04 25.07 5.24
CA GLN A 343 1.59 24.98 5.44
C GLN A 343 0.79 25.43 4.19
N GLY A 344 1.33 26.38 3.42
CA GLY A 344 0.74 26.80 2.15
C GLY A 344 0.87 25.73 1.07
N ALA A 345 2.06 25.13 0.94
CA ALA A 345 2.33 24.03 0.03
C ALA A 345 1.50 22.78 0.37
N TRP A 346 1.39 22.43 1.64
CA TRP A 346 0.53 21.34 2.14
C TRP A 346 -0.92 21.53 1.71
N ARG A 347 -1.49 22.73 1.89
CA ARG A 347 -2.86 23.00 1.46
C ARG A 347 -3.09 22.87 -0.04
N GLN A 348 -2.04 23.03 -0.87
CA GLN A 348 -2.15 22.76 -2.30
C GLN A 348 -2.20 21.26 -2.58
N VAL A 349 -1.37 20.47 -1.89
CA VAL A 349 -1.39 19.00 -1.98
C VAL A 349 -2.75 18.46 -1.53
N VAL A 350 -3.26 18.90 -0.38
CA VAL A 350 -4.60 18.52 0.13
C VAL A 350 -5.71 18.87 -0.85
N ALA A 351 -5.72 20.10 -1.38
CA ALA A 351 -6.76 20.51 -2.31
C ALA A 351 -6.75 19.68 -3.59
N TYR A 352 -5.56 19.37 -4.13
CA TYR A 352 -5.44 18.58 -5.35
C TYR A 352 -5.82 17.12 -5.13
N HIS A 353 -5.35 16.50 -4.05
CA HIS A 353 -5.68 15.13 -3.67
C HIS A 353 -7.19 14.94 -3.45
N ASP A 354 -7.87 15.88 -2.79
CA ASP A 354 -9.27 15.69 -2.41
C ASP A 354 -10.30 16.23 -3.42
N GLU A 355 -9.94 17.22 -4.24
CA GLU A 355 -10.88 17.86 -5.17
C GLU A 355 -10.84 17.25 -6.57
N CYS A 356 -9.70 16.67 -6.96
CA CYS A 356 -9.54 16.03 -8.25
C CYS A 356 -9.93 14.55 -8.23
N ASP A 357 -10.33 14.05 -9.40
CA ASP A 357 -10.61 12.63 -9.58
C ASP A 357 -9.30 11.83 -9.41
N HIS A 358 -9.34 10.73 -8.65
CA HIS A 358 -8.19 9.84 -8.43
C HIS A 358 -7.49 9.42 -9.75
N ASP A 359 -8.24 9.27 -10.84
CA ASP A 359 -7.71 8.89 -12.15
C ASP A 359 -6.82 9.98 -12.79
N ILE A 360 -6.89 11.23 -12.30
CA ILE A 360 -6.11 12.37 -12.81
C ILE A 360 -5.13 12.94 -11.79
N VAL A 361 -5.23 12.56 -10.51
CA VAL A 361 -4.25 12.96 -9.51
C VAL A 361 -2.93 12.25 -9.81
N PRO A 362 -1.82 12.99 -9.98
CA PRO A 362 -0.53 12.35 -10.16
C PRO A 362 -0.12 11.56 -8.92
N GLU A 363 0.45 10.37 -9.11
CA GLU A 363 0.93 9.47 -8.06
C GLU A 363 1.79 10.16 -6.97
N TYR A 364 2.63 11.13 -7.35
CA TYR A 364 3.45 11.86 -6.38
C TYR A 364 2.65 12.78 -5.44
N ILE A 365 1.44 13.20 -5.84
CA ILE A 365 0.51 13.95 -4.99
C ILE A 365 -0.18 13.00 -4.02
N GLU A 366 -0.62 11.83 -4.48
CA GLU A 366 -1.19 10.76 -3.62
C GLU A 366 -0.18 10.35 -2.54
N VAL A 367 1.02 9.95 -2.97
CA VAL A 367 2.11 9.58 -2.06
C VAL A 367 2.53 10.76 -1.18
N GLY A 368 2.68 11.94 -1.78
CA GLY A 368 3.09 13.14 -1.07
C GLY A 368 2.09 13.62 -0.03
N PHE A 369 0.80 13.35 -0.24
CA PHE A 369 -0.24 13.58 0.76
C PHE A 369 0.07 12.71 1.99
N HIS A 370 0.14 11.39 1.83
CA HIS A 370 0.40 10.48 2.96
C HIS A 370 1.76 10.68 3.63
N ASP A 371 2.79 11.04 2.87
CA ASP A 371 4.15 11.28 3.37
C ASP A 371 4.20 12.41 4.40
N TYR A 372 3.42 13.49 4.24
CA TYR A 372 3.50 14.67 5.11
C TYR A 372 2.30 14.83 6.03
N GLU A 373 1.21 14.11 5.75
CA GLU A 373 -0.08 14.20 6.43
C GLU A 373 0.04 14.22 7.95
N ALA A 374 0.72 13.23 8.54
CA ALA A 374 0.83 13.12 9.99
C ALA A 374 1.47 14.34 10.65
N SER A 375 2.48 14.94 10.01
CA SER A 375 3.15 16.14 10.52
C SER A 375 2.42 17.45 10.18
N CYS A 376 1.47 17.40 9.24
CA CYS A 376 0.75 18.53 8.70
C CYS A 376 -0.76 18.51 9.00
N GLU A 377 -1.26 17.56 9.79
CA GLU A 377 -2.68 17.35 10.06
C GLU A 377 -3.40 18.59 10.63
N ASP A 378 -2.72 19.36 11.48
CA ASP A 378 -3.21 20.63 12.03
C ASP A 378 -3.35 21.76 10.97
N HIS A 379 -2.92 21.51 9.74
CA HIS A 379 -2.82 22.50 8.67
C HIS A 379 -3.60 22.13 7.40
N PHE A 380 -4.50 21.15 7.49
CA PHE A 380 -5.51 20.84 6.48
C PHE A 380 -6.38 22.07 6.13
N CYS A 381 -7.27 21.89 5.16
CA CYS A 381 -8.22 22.90 4.75
C CYS A 381 -9.59 22.30 4.42
N ASN A 382 -10.63 23.14 4.44
CA ASN A 382 -12.01 22.78 4.13
C ASN A 382 -12.30 22.95 2.64
N LEU A 383 -12.86 21.93 1.99
CA LEU A 383 -13.37 21.99 0.62
C LEU A 383 -14.85 22.34 0.56
N VAL A 384 -15.61 21.98 1.61
CA VAL A 384 -17.02 22.32 1.76
C VAL A 384 -17.24 23.46 2.75
N GLU A 385 -18.36 24.15 2.58
CA GLU A 385 -18.82 25.19 3.50
C GLU A 385 -19.46 24.59 4.76
N ALA A 386 -19.55 25.41 5.81
CA ALA A 386 -20.21 25.02 7.05
C ALA A 386 -21.68 24.65 6.81
N GLY A 387 -22.11 23.50 7.36
CA GLY A 387 -23.50 23.04 7.30
C GLY A 387 -23.86 22.19 6.08
N ILE A 388 -22.90 21.90 5.18
CA ILE A 388 -23.09 20.92 4.11
C ILE A 388 -22.91 19.51 4.67
N ASP A 389 -23.98 18.72 4.64
CA ASP A 389 -23.96 17.29 5.00
C ASP A 389 -23.94 16.44 3.72
N GLN A 390 -22.75 15.92 3.39
CA GLN A 390 -22.51 15.10 2.21
C GLN A 390 -22.91 13.63 2.41
N THR A 391 -23.32 13.24 3.62
CA THR A 391 -23.82 11.88 3.90
C THR A 391 -25.30 11.71 3.55
N VAL A 392 -25.95 12.80 3.13
CA VAL A 392 -27.35 12.82 2.75
C VAL A 392 -27.47 13.08 1.25
N CYS A 393 -28.02 12.13 0.50
CA CYS A 393 -28.38 12.37 -0.89
C CYS A 393 -29.52 13.40 -0.93
N PRO A 394 -29.35 14.57 -1.57
CA PRO A 394 -30.47 15.46 -1.80
C PRO A 394 -31.54 14.70 -2.60
N SER A 395 -32.80 14.85 -2.21
CA SER A 395 -33.91 14.27 -2.98
C SER A 395 -33.80 14.76 -4.43
N PRO A 396 -34.00 13.89 -5.44
CA PRO A 396 -33.87 14.30 -6.84
C PRO A 396 -34.78 15.51 -7.08
N SER A 397 -34.16 16.63 -7.44
CA SER A 397 -34.91 17.82 -7.82
C SER A 397 -35.75 17.48 -9.07
N PRO A 398 -37.03 17.92 -9.12
CA PRO A 398 -37.83 17.79 -10.34
C PRO A 398 -37.06 18.41 -11.51
N PRO A 399 -37.16 17.85 -12.73
CA PRO A 399 -36.43 18.37 -13.88
C PRO A 399 -36.74 19.86 -14.08
N SER A 400 -35.69 20.67 -14.08
CA SER A 400 -35.76 22.11 -14.34
C SER A 400 -36.35 22.33 -15.75
N PRO A 401 -37.31 23.24 -15.93
CA PRO A 401 -37.72 23.65 -17.26
C PRO A 401 -36.54 24.33 -18.00
N PRO A 402 -36.48 24.27 -19.34
CA PRO A 402 -35.35 24.77 -20.11
C PRO A 402 -35.14 26.27 -19.87
N SER A 403 -33.92 26.67 -19.49
CA SER A 403 -33.61 28.07 -19.25
C SER A 403 -33.37 28.83 -20.57
N THR A 404 -34.15 29.87 -20.79
CA THR A 404 -33.89 30.90 -21.80
C THR A 404 -33.19 32.07 -21.12
N CYS A 405 -31.86 32.15 -21.18
CA CYS A 405 -31.14 33.41 -20.96
C CYS A 405 -29.70 33.31 -21.48
N ALA A 406 -29.54 33.51 -22.78
CA ALA A 406 -28.31 34.00 -23.37
C ALA A 406 -28.40 35.53 -23.41
N ALA A 407 -27.58 36.24 -22.61
CA ALA A 407 -27.06 37.60 -22.84
C ALA A 407 -26.67 38.24 -21.50
N GLU A 408 -25.40 38.12 -21.10
CA GLU A 408 -24.62 39.18 -20.41
C GLU A 408 -23.23 38.63 -20.03
N LEU A 409 -22.34 38.53 -21.01
CA LEU A 409 -20.89 38.38 -20.77
C LEU A 409 -20.17 39.37 -21.68
N ALA A 410 -20.12 40.62 -21.25
CA ALA A 410 -19.24 41.63 -21.81
C ALA A 410 -18.77 42.53 -20.67
N GLN A 411 -17.65 42.16 -20.02
CA GLN A 411 -16.59 43.03 -19.48
C GLN A 411 -15.83 42.32 -18.35
N CYS A 412 -14.56 41.98 -18.60
CA CYS A 412 -13.44 42.11 -17.65
C CYS A 412 -12.13 41.63 -18.32
N GLU A 413 -11.32 42.56 -18.83
CA GLU A 413 -9.91 42.31 -19.19
C GLU A 413 -9.01 42.48 -17.96
N VAL A 414 -8.03 41.59 -17.78
CA VAL A 414 -7.02 41.60 -16.71
C VAL A 414 -5.70 42.22 -17.22
N ASP A 415 -5.10 43.09 -16.40
CA ASP A 415 -3.85 43.82 -16.67
C ASP A 415 -2.61 42.90 -16.63
N LYS A 416 -1.83 42.85 -17.72
CA LYS A 416 -0.77 41.87 -18.00
C LYS A 416 0.64 42.25 -17.50
N THR A 417 0.77 43.09 -16.46
CA THR A 417 2.06 43.70 -16.09
C THR A 417 2.69 43.24 -14.76
N LEU A 418 2.15 42.21 -14.08
CA LEU A 418 2.65 41.72 -12.78
C LEU A 418 3.53 40.46 -12.90
N ASN A 419 4.52 40.30 -12.01
CA ASN A 419 5.34 39.08 -11.90
C ASN A 419 4.89 38.13 -10.77
N ALA A 420 5.33 36.86 -10.83
CA ALA A 420 4.84 35.76 -9.98
C ALA A 420 5.00 36.00 -8.47
N VAL A 421 6.09 36.64 -8.02
CA VAL A 421 6.33 36.95 -6.61
C VAL A 421 5.35 38.02 -6.11
N GLN A 422 5.01 39.00 -6.96
CA GLN A 422 4.05 40.06 -6.63
C GLN A 422 2.60 39.56 -6.62
N VAL A 423 2.27 38.54 -7.42
CA VAL A 423 0.96 37.87 -7.41
C VAL A 423 0.76 37.10 -6.11
N LEU A 424 1.77 36.31 -5.68
CA LEU A 424 1.71 35.53 -4.44
C LEU A 424 1.59 36.41 -3.18
N GLN A 425 2.30 37.54 -3.12
CA GLN A 425 2.19 38.49 -2.00
C GLN A 425 0.83 39.21 -1.96
N LYS A 426 0.19 39.45 -3.10
CA LYS A 426 -1.13 40.10 -3.19
C LYS A 426 -2.29 39.17 -2.91
N LEU A 427 -2.15 37.87 -3.21
CA LEU A 427 -3.08 36.82 -2.78
C LEU A 427 -2.99 36.58 -1.27
N ALA A 428 -1.77 36.52 -0.70
CA ALA A 428 -1.57 36.36 0.74
C ALA A 428 -2.12 37.51 1.58
N SER A 429 -2.25 38.71 1.00
CA SER A 429 -2.81 39.90 1.66
C SER A 429 -4.30 40.14 1.40
N GLY A 430 -4.97 39.31 0.57
CA GLY A 430 -6.39 39.46 0.25
C GLY A 430 -6.74 40.68 -0.62
N THR A 431 -5.74 41.29 -1.27
CA THR A 431 -5.89 42.55 -2.02
C THR A 431 -6.37 42.33 -3.46
N ILE A 432 -6.30 41.09 -3.97
CA ILE A 432 -6.84 40.69 -5.27
C ILE A 432 -7.73 39.45 -5.06
N LYS A 433 -8.93 39.46 -5.65
CA LYS A 433 -9.79 38.28 -5.78
C LYS A 433 -9.82 37.87 -7.24
N LEU A 434 -9.36 36.65 -7.54
CA LEU A 434 -9.55 36.04 -8.85
C LEU A 434 -10.99 35.52 -8.88
N VAL A 435 -11.80 36.09 -9.77
CA VAL A 435 -13.12 35.58 -10.11
C VAL A 435 -12.97 35.06 -11.53
N PHE A 436 -13.06 33.74 -11.70
CA PHE A 436 -13.25 33.14 -13.02
C PHE A 436 -14.63 32.48 -13.03
N ALA A 437 -15.35 32.74 -14.12
CA ALA A 437 -16.70 32.29 -14.38
C ALA A 437 -16.74 30.83 -14.81
#